data_AF-D4F494-F1
#
_entry.id   AF-D4F494-F1
#
_cell.length_a   1.000
_cell.length_b   1.000
_cell.length_c   1.000
_cell.angle_alpha   90.00
_cell.angle_beta   90.00
_cell.angle_gamma   90.00
#
_symmetry.space_group_name_H-M   'P 1'
#
loop_
_entity.id
_entity.type
_entity.pdbx_description
1 polymer ?
#
loop_
_entity_poly.entity_id
_entity_poly.type
_entity_poly.pdbx_seq_one_letter_code
_entity_poly.pdbx_strand_id
1 'polypeptide(L)'
;MFGYGNTGPKVHLTTDRLVVRLVSERDAHRLADYYAENRDFLRPWEPIRDESHCYPSGWQARLSMIRELQKQGSAFYFILLGQDEQEVRGVANFSNVL
;
A
#
# COMPACT_ATOMS: atom_id res chain seq x y z
N MET A 1 -20.59 10.92 21.85
CA MET A 1 -19.57 11.10 20.79
C MET A 1 -18.78 9.80 20.72
N PHE A 2 -19.23 8.85 19.90
CA PHE A 2 -18.65 7.50 19.88
C PHE A 2 -17.41 7.49 18.99
N GLY A 3 -16.25 7.19 19.58
CA GLY A 3 -15.02 6.98 18.84
C GLY A 3 -15.13 5.70 18.01
N TYR A 4 -15.23 5.84 16.69
CA TYR A 4 -14.95 4.75 15.77
C TYR A 4 -13.45 4.44 15.85
N GLY A 5 -13.06 3.65 16.85
CA GLY A 5 -11.73 3.07 16.91
C GLY A 5 -11.53 2.25 15.64
N ASN A 6 -10.52 2.60 14.85
CA ASN A 6 -10.12 1.84 13.67
C ASN A 6 -9.70 0.42 14.13
N THR A 7 -10.62 -0.54 14.05
CA THR A 7 -10.47 -1.96 14.45
C THR A 7 -9.77 -2.80 13.37
N GLY A 8 -9.08 -2.16 12.43
CA GLY A 8 -8.23 -2.88 11.48
C GLY A 8 -6.96 -3.41 12.15
N PRO A 9 -6.35 -4.48 11.61
CA PRO A 9 -5.04 -4.93 12.07
C PRO A 9 -4.06 -3.75 12.04
N LYS A 10 -3.37 -3.51 13.16
CA LYS A 10 -2.35 -2.47 13.30
C LYS A 10 -0.99 -3.13 13.30
N VAL A 11 -0.55 -3.59 12.13
CA VAL A 11 0.82 -4.05 11.96
C VAL A 11 1.68 -2.83 11.62
N HIS A 12 2.62 -2.53 12.51
CA HIS A 12 3.62 -1.49 12.35
C HIS A 12 4.95 -2.06 12.86
N LEU A 13 5.92 -2.18 11.98
CA LEU A 13 7.25 -2.70 12.25
C LEU A 13 8.27 -1.63 11.89
N THR A 14 9.14 -1.29 12.83
CA THR A 14 10.19 -0.30 12.62
C THR A 14 11.54 -1.02 12.59
N THR A 15 12.37 -0.65 11.64
CA THR A 15 13.75 -1.12 11.49
C THR A 15 14.70 0.09 11.48
N ASP A 16 16.00 -0.17 11.46
CA ASP A 16 17.03 0.89 11.38
C ASP A 16 16.92 1.76 10.12
N ARG A 17 16.20 1.33 9.09
CA ARG A 17 16.12 2.03 7.79
C ARG A 17 14.71 2.25 7.27
N LEU A 18 13.73 1.49 7.76
CA LEU A 18 12.40 1.42 7.19
C LEU A 18 11.31 1.35 8.26
N VAL A 19 10.16 1.91 7.91
CA VAL A 19 8.88 1.67 8.57
C VAL A 19 8.03 0.78 7.67
N VAL A 20 7.60 -0.38 8.18
CA VAL A 20 6.73 -1.31 7.46
C VAL A 20 5.39 -1.35 8.13
N ARG A 21 4.34 -0.98 7.40
CA ARG A 21 2.96 -1.00 7.92
C ARG A 21 1.97 -1.40 6.85
N LEU A 22 0.74 -1.68 7.27
CA LEU A 22 -0.35 -1.86 6.31
C LEU A 22 -0.64 -0.56 5.57
N VAL A 23 -1.02 -0.72 4.30
CA VAL A 23 -1.41 0.39 3.45
C VAL A 23 -2.72 1.00 3.93
N SER A 24 -2.83 2.32 3.79
CA SER A 24 -4.03 3.09 4.08
C SER A 24 -4.48 3.88 2.85
N GLU A 25 -5.73 4.31 2.84
CA GLU A 25 -6.29 5.16 1.77
C GLU A 25 -5.49 6.47 1.56
N ARG A 26 -4.78 6.94 2.59
CA ARG A 26 -3.95 8.16 2.54
C ARG A 26 -2.64 7.97 1.76
N ASP A 27 -2.29 6.74 1.42
CA ASP A 27 -1.04 6.42 0.72
C ASP A 27 -1.20 6.43 -0.80
N ALA A 28 -2.38 6.79 -1.32
CA ALA A 28 -2.67 6.83 -2.75
C ALA A 28 -1.63 7.63 -3.55
N HIS A 29 -1.25 8.81 -3.06
CA HIS A 29 -0.25 9.64 -3.71
C HIS A 29 1.13 8.98 -3.68
N ARG A 30 1.59 8.52 -2.51
CA ARG A 30 2.91 7.90 -2.37
C ARG A 30 3.07 6.63 -3.22
N LEU A 31 2.00 5.85 -3.34
CA LEU A 31 2.00 4.67 -4.19
C LEU A 31 2.02 5.04 -5.67
N ALA A 32 1.25 6.05 -6.08
CA ALA A 32 1.28 6.54 -7.45
C ALA A 32 2.69 7.02 -7.83
N ASP A 33 3.31 7.82 -6.96
CA ASP A 33 4.67 8.32 -7.15
C ASP A 33 5.67 7.15 -7.26
N TYR A 34 5.61 6.17 -6.35
CA TYR A 34 6.46 4.98 -6.40
C TYR A 34 6.34 4.20 -7.72
N TYR A 35 5.12 3.93 -8.19
CA TYR A 35 4.94 3.20 -9.44
C TYR A 35 5.28 4.04 -10.68
N ALA A 36 5.10 5.36 -10.62
CA ALA A 36 5.49 6.26 -11.69
C ALA A 36 7.02 6.33 -11.83
N GLU A 37 7.73 6.51 -10.72
CA GLU A 37 9.21 6.60 -10.69
C GLU A 37 9.87 5.27 -11.10
N ASN A 38 9.29 4.13 -10.70
CA ASN A 38 9.85 2.82 -10.98
C ASN A 38 9.27 2.15 -12.24
N ARG A 39 8.44 2.87 -13.03
CA ARG A 39 7.67 2.29 -14.14
C ARG A 39 8.53 1.51 -15.12
N ASP A 40 9.60 2.12 -15.61
CA ASP A 40 10.44 1.53 -16.66
C ASP A 40 11.24 0.34 -16.13
N PHE A 41 11.60 0.36 -14.84
CA PHE A 41 12.28 -0.75 -14.17
C PHE A 41 11.33 -1.92 -13.89
N LEU A 42 10.09 -1.66 -13.48
CA LEU A 42 9.11 -2.70 -13.13
C LEU A 42 8.44 -3.34 -14.34
N ARG A 43 8.34 -2.61 -15.47
CA ARG A 43 7.68 -3.05 -16.69
C ARG A 43 8.07 -4.47 -17.19
N PRO A 44 9.35 -4.90 -17.20
CA PRO A 44 9.71 -6.25 -17.63
C PRO A 44 9.39 -7.35 -16.60
N TRP A 45 9.22 -7.00 -15.32
CA TRP A 45 9.08 -7.96 -14.22
C TRP A 45 7.64 -8.13 -13.74
N GLU A 46 6.78 -7.14 -13.98
CA GLU A 46 5.39 -7.17 -13.59
C GLU A 46 4.48 -7.47 -14.79
N PRO A 47 3.29 -8.06 -14.56
CA PRO A 47 2.28 -8.18 -15.61
C PRO A 47 1.97 -6.81 -16.21
N ILE A 48 1.52 -6.79 -17.47
CA ILE A 48 1.08 -5.54 -18.12
C ILE A 48 -0.04 -4.93 -17.28
N ARG A 49 0.28 -3.81 -16.64
CA ARG A 49 -0.64 -3.04 -15.79
C ARG A 49 -1.14 -1.83 -16.56
N ASP A 50 -2.39 -1.48 -16.29
CA ASP A 50 -2.96 -0.23 -16.76
C ASP A 50 -2.26 0.98 -16.10
N GLU A 51 -2.17 2.09 -16.83
CA GLU A 51 -1.45 3.31 -16.42
C GLU A 51 -2.04 3.95 -15.15
N SER A 52 -3.26 3.58 -14.76
CA SER A 52 -3.92 3.98 -13.51
C SER A 52 -3.08 3.78 -12.24
N HIS A 53 -2.08 2.90 -12.24
CA HIS A 53 -1.16 2.72 -11.10
C HIS A 53 -0.20 3.91 -10.90
N CYS A 54 0.04 4.70 -11.95
CA CYS A 54 0.87 5.90 -11.87
C CYS A 54 0.05 7.14 -11.47
N TYR A 55 -1.26 7.00 -11.26
CA TYR A 55 -2.15 8.11 -10.92
C TYR A 55 -2.83 7.90 -9.57
N PRO A 56 -2.84 8.91 -8.67
CA PRO A 56 -3.49 8.78 -7.36
C PRO A 56 -4.98 8.43 -7.43
N SER A 57 -5.68 8.88 -8.49
CA SER A 57 -7.10 8.58 -8.73
C SER A 57 -7.35 7.09 -8.94
N GLY A 58 -6.42 6.37 -9.57
CA GLY A 58 -6.52 4.91 -9.76
C GLY A 58 -6.37 4.14 -8.45
N TRP A 59 -5.70 4.71 -7.46
CA TRP A 59 -5.47 4.07 -6.16
C TRP A 59 -6.63 4.22 -5.18
N GLN A 60 -7.46 5.25 -5.27
CA GLN A 60 -8.54 5.48 -4.30
C GLN A 60 -9.51 4.29 -4.22
N ALA A 61 -10.06 3.84 -5.36
CA ALA A 61 -10.98 2.71 -5.40
C ALA A 61 -10.30 1.41 -4.95
N ARG A 62 -9.04 1.20 -5.35
CA ARG A 62 -8.28 0.01 -5.00
C ARG A 62 -7.93 -0.05 -3.51
N LEU A 63 -7.51 1.06 -2.92
CA LEU A 63 -7.16 1.12 -1.50
C LEU A 63 -8.40 0.89 -0.61
N SER A 64 -9.57 1.39 -1.03
CA SER A 64 -10.84 1.06 -0.37
C SER A 64 -11.13 -0.44 -0.40
N MET A 65 -10.93 -1.11 -1.54
CA MET A 65 -11.08 -2.57 -1.65
C MET A 65 -10.06 -3.31 -0.79
N ILE A 66 -8.77 -2.94 -0.86
CA ILE A 66 -7.69 -3.55 -0.06
C ILE A 66 -7.97 -3.41 1.43
N ARG A 67 -8.45 -2.23 1.88
CA ARG A 67 -8.81 -2.00 3.28
C ARG A 67 -9.87 -3.00 3.75
N GLU A 68 -10.84 -3.29 2.91
CA GLU A 68 -11.91 -4.23 3.28
C GLU A 68 -11.39 -5.68 3.33
N LEU A 69 -10.55 -6.09 2.38
CA LEU A 69 -9.87 -7.40 2.42
C LEU A 69 -8.99 -7.54 3.68
N GLN A 70 -8.29 -6.48 4.07
CA GLN A 70 -7.48 -6.44 5.30
C GLN A 70 -8.32 -6.60 6.56
N LYS A 71 -9.51 -6.00 6.62
CA LYS A 71 -10.43 -6.19 7.75
C LYS A 71 -10.98 -7.63 7.81
N GLN A 72 -11.20 -8.24 6.65
CA GLN A 72 -11.65 -9.63 6.54
C GLN A 72 -10.54 -10.64 6.79
N GLY A 73 -9.28 -10.20 6.86
CA GLY A 73 -8.11 -11.07 7.04
C GLY A 73 -7.74 -11.87 5.79
N SER A 74 -8.34 -11.59 4.64
CA SER A 74 -8.14 -12.32 3.38
C SER A 74 -6.98 -11.79 2.53
N ALA A 75 -6.49 -10.59 2.84
CA ALA A 75 -5.28 -10.02 2.26
C ALA A 75 -4.61 -9.00 3.18
N PHE A 76 -3.28 -8.86 3.09
CA PHE A 76 -2.49 -7.88 3.81
C PHE A 76 -1.51 -7.21 2.86
N TYR A 77 -1.72 -5.92 2.59
CA TYR A 77 -0.88 -5.13 1.70
C TYR A 77 0.02 -4.24 2.55
N PHE A 78 1.32 -4.54 2.55
CA PHE A 78 2.32 -3.78 3.28
C PHE A 78 3.00 -2.77 2.38
N ILE A 79 3.22 -1.60 2.96
CA ILE A 79 4.01 -0.53 2.38
C ILE A 79 5.29 -0.40 3.20
N LEU A 80 6.43 -0.35 2.50
CA LEU A 80 7.75 -0.16 3.08
C LEU A 80 8.12 1.29 2.85
N LEU A 81 8.24 2.06 3.92
CA LEU A 81 8.49 3.48 3.89
C LEU A 81 9.90 3.79 4.40
N GLY A 82 10.46 4.91 3.96
CA GLY A 82 11.60 5.53 4.65
C GLY A 82 11.27 5.87 6.10
N GLN A 83 12.29 6.17 6.91
CA GLN A 83 12.11 6.52 8.33
C GLN A 83 11.24 7.77 8.55
N ASP A 84 11.19 8.67 7.57
CA ASP A 84 10.37 9.87 7.59
C ASP A 84 8.91 9.62 7.15
N GLU A 85 8.58 8.38 6.76
CA GLU A 85 7.29 7.97 6.20
C GLU A 85 6.80 8.82 5.01
N GLN A 86 7.72 9.48 4.29
CA GLN A 86 7.36 10.31 3.14
C GLN A 86 7.36 9.52 1.85
N GLU A 87 8.39 8.68 1.66
CA GLU A 87 8.62 7.96 0.42
C GLU A 87 8.42 6.45 0.61
N VAL A 88 7.80 5.83 -0.40
CA VAL A 88 7.65 4.39 -0.48
C VAL A 88 8.89 3.80 -1.14
N ARG A 89 9.56 2.91 -0.42
CA ARG A 89 10.75 2.18 -0.88
C ARG A 89 10.40 0.80 -1.43
N GLY A 90 9.19 0.32 -1.20
CA GLY A 90 8.72 -0.94 -1.72
C GLY A 90 7.33 -1.32 -1.19
N VAL A 91 6.83 -2.44 -1.69
CA VAL A 91 5.57 -3.04 -1.27
C VAL A 91 5.74 -4.54 -1.05
N ALA A 92 4.98 -5.11 -0.12
CA ALA A 92 4.92 -6.55 0.11
C ALA A 92 3.46 -6.96 0.30
N ASN A 93 2.93 -7.75 -0.63
CA ASN A 93 1.49 -8.05 -0.68
C ASN A 93 1.25 -9.52 -0.44
N PHE A 94 0.50 -9.83 0.61
CA PHE A 94 -0.03 -11.16 0.88
C PHE A 94 -1.50 -11.16 0.45
N SER A 95 -1.79 -11.83 -0.65
CA SER A 95 -3.15 -12.00 -1.16
C SER A 95 -3.58 -13.46 -1.06
N ASN A 96 -4.89 -13.71 -1.00
CA ASN A 96 -5.45 -15.07 -0.92
C ASN A 96 -5.03 -15.80 0.37
N VAL A 97 -5.13 -15.09 1.50
CA VAL A 97 -4.93 -15.66 2.83
C VAL A 97 -6.17 -16.46 3.21
N LEU A 98 -5.97 -17.70 3.66
CA LEU A 98 -7.00 -18.67 4.02
C LEU A 98 -7.17 -18.77 5.54
#